data_AF-A0A6P7X3H7-F1
#
_entry.id   AF-A0A6P7X3H7-F1
#
_cell.length_a   1.000
_cell.length_b   1.000
_cell.length_c   1.000
_cell.angle_alpha   90.00
_cell.angle_beta   90.00
_cell.angle_gamma   90.00
#
_symmetry.space_group_name_H-M   'P 1'
#
loop_
_entity.id
_entity.type
_entity.pdbx_description
1 polymer ?
#
loop_
_entity_poly.entity_id
_entity_poly.type
_entity_poly.pdbx_seq_one_letter_code
_entity_poly.pdbx_strand_id
1 'polypeptide(L)'
;MARRTLKLTALAAAALTASGFHLYTMNYVDLNDFGVVRIGRAVLTTAAISYDYLTSLRSVPYGTQAYDDLKSQVHLRSAKRLQDLCCANRGTFIKVGQHLGALDYLLPLEYTHTLRVLHSQAPQSTLREMEQVIREDLGKE
;
A
#
# COMPACT_ATOMS: atom_id res chain seq x y z
N MET A 1 35.94 -7.20 38.87
CA MET A 1 34.56 -7.51 38.44
C MET A 1 34.09 -6.68 37.23
N ALA A 2 34.37 -5.37 37.16
CA ALA A 2 33.92 -4.48 36.08
C ALA A 2 34.30 -4.89 34.63
N ARG A 3 35.47 -5.51 34.42
CA ARG A 3 35.89 -5.99 33.09
C ARG A 3 35.09 -7.19 32.56
N ARG A 4 34.45 -7.98 33.45
CA ARG A 4 33.61 -9.12 33.06
C ARG A 4 32.20 -8.66 32.68
N THR A 5 31.65 -7.73 33.44
CA THR A 5 30.33 -7.13 33.15
C THR A 5 30.34 -6.34 31.84
N LEU A 6 31.40 -5.58 31.56
CA LEU A 6 31.55 -4.84 30.30
C LEU A 6 31.64 -5.75 29.05
N LYS A 7 32.24 -6.94 29.19
CA LYS A 7 32.32 -7.92 28.10
C LYS A 7 30.97 -8.60 27.86
N LEU A 8 30.23 -8.89 28.93
CA LEU A 8 28.90 -9.50 28.87
C LEU A 8 27.86 -8.56 28.23
N THR A 9 27.89 -7.27 28.57
CA THR A 9 26.98 -6.28 27.96
C THR A 9 27.29 -6.06 26.48
N ALA A 10 28.57 -6.03 26.09
CA ALA A 10 28.97 -5.92 24.69
C ALA A 10 28.54 -7.14 23.86
N LEU A 11 28.66 -8.35 24.41
CA LEU A 11 28.20 -9.59 23.77
C LEU A 11 26.67 -9.62 23.61
N ALA A 12 25.92 -9.19 24.63
CA ALA A 12 24.47 -9.11 24.55
C ALA A 12 24.01 -8.09 23.49
N ALA A 13 24.65 -6.92 23.42
CA ALA A 13 24.37 -5.92 22.39
C ALA A 13 24.68 -6.46 20.98
N ALA A 14 25.84 -7.10 20.80
CA ALA A 14 26.22 -7.71 19.52
C ALA A 14 25.24 -8.81 19.08
N ALA A 15 24.80 -9.65 20.01
CA ALA A 15 23.81 -10.70 19.74
C ALA A 15 22.46 -10.11 19.32
N LEU A 16 21.98 -9.06 20.01
CA LEU A 16 20.73 -8.36 19.63
C LEU A 16 20.83 -7.69 18.27
N THR A 17 21.96 -7.03 17.97
CA THR A 17 22.16 -6.40 16.65
C THR A 17 22.30 -7.43 15.54
N ALA A 18 22.98 -8.55 15.78
CA ALA A 18 23.12 -9.63 14.80
C ALA A 18 21.77 -10.31 14.56
N SER A 19 20.97 -10.52 15.60
CA SER A 19 19.62 -11.08 15.48
C SER A 19 18.69 -10.15 14.72
N GLY A 20 18.70 -8.85 15.04
CA GLY A 20 17.93 -7.83 14.33
C GLY A 20 18.35 -7.69 12.87
N PHE A 21 19.66 -7.72 12.59
CA PHE A 21 20.21 -7.68 11.24
C PHE A 21 19.90 -8.96 10.45
N HIS A 22 19.92 -10.13 11.11
CA HIS A 22 19.58 -11.42 10.50
C HIS A 22 18.08 -11.53 10.18
N LEU A 23 17.21 -11.01 11.05
CA LEU A 23 15.77 -10.90 10.79
C LEU A 23 15.48 -9.91 9.65
N TYR A 24 16.23 -8.79 9.60
CA TYR A 24 16.14 -7.81 8.51
C TYR A 24 16.61 -8.38 7.16
N THR A 25 17.74 -9.10 7.13
CA THR A 25 18.27 -9.75 5.91
C THR A 25 17.44 -10.96 5.45
N MET A 26 16.69 -11.60 6.35
CA MET A 26 15.75 -12.67 6.02
C MET A 26 14.35 -12.20 5.58
N ASN A 27 14.12 -10.89 5.39
CA ASN A 27 12.88 -10.33 4.80
C ASN A 27 11.56 -10.85 5.42
N TYR A 28 11.59 -11.36 6.65
CA TYR A 28 10.43 -12.02 7.29
C TYR A 28 9.38 -11.02 7.82
N VAL A 29 9.65 -9.72 7.70
CA VAL A 29 8.80 -8.65 8.20
C VAL A 29 8.43 -7.76 7.00
N ASP A 30 7.41 -8.15 6.23
CA ASP A 30 6.82 -7.21 5.27
C ASP A 30 6.21 -6.10 6.11
N LEU A 31 6.67 -4.85 5.94
CA LEU A 31 6.11 -3.72 6.68
C LEU A 31 4.60 -3.57 6.43
N ASN A 32 4.06 -4.16 5.36
CA ASN A 32 2.63 -4.26 5.12
C ASN A 32 1.88 -5.19 6.08
N ASP A 33 2.55 -6.06 6.84
CA ASP A 33 1.93 -6.89 7.88
C ASP A 33 1.44 -6.04 9.06
N PHE A 34 2.07 -4.88 9.28
CA PHE A 34 1.61 -3.93 10.27
C PHE A 34 0.42 -3.13 9.76
N GLY A 35 -0.76 -3.37 10.35
CA GLY A 35 -1.99 -2.63 10.03
C GLY A 35 -1.83 -1.10 10.13
N VAL A 36 -1.01 -0.61 11.06
CA VAL A 36 -0.71 0.83 11.21
C VAL A 36 -0.04 1.41 9.96
N VAL A 37 0.87 0.68 9.31
CA VAL A 37 1.54 1.14 8.08
C VAL A 37 0.53 1.22 6.94
N ARG A 38 -0.33 0.20 6.79
CA ARG A 38 -1.40 0.17 5.78
C ARG A 38 -2.38 1.33 5.94
N ILE A 39 -2.83 1.58 7.17
CA ILE A 39 -3.76 2.67 7.48
C ILE A 39 -3.08 4.02 7.29
N GLY A 40 -1.84 4.18 7.78
CA GLY A 40 -1.05 5.40 7.60
C GLY A 40 -0.89 5.75 6.13
N ARG A 41 -0.53 4.77 5.28
CA ARG A 41 -0.45 4.96 3.82
C ARG A 41 -1.79 5.37 3.23
N ALA A 42 -2.88 4.75 3.65
CA ALA A 42 -4.22 5.09 3.16
C ALA A 42 -4.64 6.53 3.54
N VAL A 43 -4.37 6.95 4.78
CA VAL A 43 -4.63 8.32 5.26
C VAL A 43 -3.82 9.34 4.47
N LEU A 44 -2.52 9.10 4.30
CA LEU A 44 -1.63 10.00 3.55
C LEU A 44 -2.04 10.11 2.08
N THR A 45 -2.32 8.99 1.41
CA THR A 45 -2.77 8.99 0.02
C THR A 45 -4.11 9.71 -0.14
N THR A 46 -5.06 9.47 0.78
CA THR A 46 -6.36 10.15 0.76
C THR A 46 -6.20 11.65 0.97
N ALA A 47 -5.36 12.08 1.93
CA ALA A 47 -5.06 13.48 2.17
C ALA A 47 -4.42 14.14 0.93
N ALA A 48 -3.50 13.44 0.25
CA ALA A 48 -2.86 13.93 -0.97
C ALA A 48 -3.87 14.08 -2.12
N ILE A 49 -4.80 13.13 -2.29
CA ILE A 49 -5.88 13.22 -3.27
C ILE A 49 -6.78 14.43 -2.96
N SER A 50 -7.25 14.56 -1.71
CA SER A 50 -8.10 15.67 -1.28
C SER A 50 -7.41 17.03 -1.49
N TYR A 51 -6.13 17.12 -1.13
CA TYR A 51 -5.34 18.33 -1.36
C TYR A 51 -5.25 18.66 -2.85
N ASP A 52 -5.00 17.66 -3.71
CA ASP A 52 -4.90 17.86 -5.16
C ASP A 52 -6.20 18.40 -5.78
N TYR A 53 -7.37 17.90 -5.34
CA TYR A 53 -8.66 18.47 -5.72
C TYR A 53 -8.79 19.93 -5.27
N LEU A 54 -8.52 20.18 -3.99
CA LEU A 54 -8.66 21.51 -3.39
C LEU A 54 -7.75 22.54 -4.04
N THR A 55 -6.52 22.17 -4.41
CA THR A 55 -5.59 23.10 -5.05
C THR A 55 -5.85 23.25 -6.53
N SER A 56 -6.07 22.15 -7.26
CA SER A 56 -6.19 22.20 -8.72
C SER A 56 -7.46 22.93 -9.15
N LEU A 57 -8.59 22.65 -8.51
CA LEU A 57 -9.88 23.20 -8.95
C LEU A 57 -10.18 24.59 -8.39
N ARG A 58 -9.38 25.11 -7.45
CA ARG A 58 -9.61 26.40 -6.80
C ARG A 58 -9.47 27.60 -7.73
N SER A 59 -8.59 27.52 -8.72
CA SER A 59 -8.28 28.65 -9.61
C SER A 59 -9.16 28.71 -10.86
N VAL A 60 -10.08 27.77 -11.06
CA VAL A 60 -10.89 27.66 -12.28
C VAL A 60 -12.38 27.81 -11.96
N PRO A 61 -13.12 28.69 -12.65
CA PRO A 61 -14.55 28.87 -12.41
C PRO A 61 -15.35 27.61 -12.74
N TYR A 62 -16.26 27.24 -11.84
CA TYR A 62 -17.16 26.09 -12.01
C TYR A 62 -18.07 26.27 -13.24
N GLY A 63 -18.32 25.18 -13.97
CA GLY A 63 -19.20 25.15 -15.15
C GLY A 63 -18.54 25.64 -16.44
N THR A 64 -17.23 25.89 -16.43
CA THR A 64 -16.45 26.17 -17.63
C THR A 64 -15.88 24.88 -18.23
N GLN A 65 -15.67 24.83 -19.55
CA GLN A 65 -15.01 23.69 -20.20
C GLN A 65 -13.63 23.40 -19.58
N ALA A 66 -12.87 24.46 -19.27
CA ALA A 66 -11.58 24.34 -18.61
C ALA A 66 -11.66 23.67 -17.23
N TYR A 67 -12.76 23.88 -16.49
CA TYR A 67 -13.00 23.21 -15.22
C TYR A 67 -13.22 21.72 -15.40
N ASP A 68 -14.05 21.32 -16.37
CA ASP A 68 -14.34 19.92 -16.65
C ASP A 68 -13.10 19.17 -17.15
N ASP A 69 -12.31 19.80 -18.03
CA ASP A 69 -11.04 19.24 -18.53
C ASP A 69 -10.04 19.05 -17.37
N LEU A 70 -9.89 20.05 -16.50
CA LEU A 70 -9.00 19.96 -15.35
C LEU A 70 -9.50 18.93 -14.33
N LYS A 71 -10.80 18.86 -14.11
CA LYS A 71 -11.44 17.89 -13.22
C LYS A 71 -11.21 16.46 -13.70
N SER A 72 -11.36 16.18 -14.99
CA SER A 72 -11.03 14.88 -15.59
C SER A 72 -9.57 14.51 -15.35
N GLN A 73 -8.64 15.46 -15.53
CA GLN A 73 -7.22 15.23 -15.22
C GLN A 73 -7.00 14.91 -13.73
N VAL A 74 -7.62 15.65 -12.81
CA VAL A 74 -7.50 15.39 -11.37
C VAL A 74 -8.08 14.02 -11.02
N HIS A 75 -9.22 13.62 -11.61
CA HIS A 75 -9.80 12.28 -11.46
C HIS A 75 -8.79 11.20 -11.87
N LEU A 76 -8.16 11.34 -13.05
CA LEU A 76 -7.19 10.36 -13.54
C LEU A 76 -5.97 10.22 -12.63
N ARG A 77 -5.38 11.33 -12.19
CA ARG A 77 -4.22 11.28 -11.27
C ARG A 77 -4.60 10.66 -9.93
N SER A 78 -5.77 10.99 -9.42
CA SER A 78 -6.26 10.50 -8.14
C SER A 78 -6.64 9.02 -8.19
N ALA A 79 -7.22 8.57 -9.30
CA ALA A 79 -7.50 7.16 -9.56
C ALA A 79 -6.23 6.31 -9.57
N LYS A 80 -5.14 6.81 -10.21
CA LYS A 80 -3.84 6.16 -10.21
C LYS A 80 -3.24 6.05 -8.80
N ARG A 81 -3.27 7.14 -8.02
CA ARG A 81 -2.82 7.10 -6.61
C ARG A 81 -3.60 6.10 -5.77
N LEU A 82 -4.91 5.98 -5.99
CA LEU A 82 -5.75 5.00 -5.31
C LEU A 82 -5.43 3.57 -5.76
N GLN A 83 -5.20 3.35 -7.05
CA GLN A 83 -4.72 2.06 -7.56
C GLN A 83 -3.38 1.66 -6.93
N ASP A 84 -2.42 2.59 -6.88
CA ASP A 84 -1.10 2.37 -6.26
C ASP A 84 -1.24 2.02 -4.77
N LEU A 85 -2.12 2.72 -4.04
CA LEU A 85 -2.44 2.39 -2.66
C LEU A 85 -3.02 0.97 -2.54
N CYS A 86 -3.94 0.59 -3.42
CA CYS A 86 -4.53 -0.75 -3.43
C CYS A 86 -3.47 -1.83 -3.68
N CYS A 87 -2.60 -1.62 -4.66
CA CYS A 87 -1.49 -2.51 -4.97
C CYS A 87 -0.49 -2.63 -3.82
N ALA A 88 -0.10 -1.49 -3.22
CA ALA A 88 0.87 -1.45 -2.14
C ALA A 88 0.33 -2.09 -0.85
N ASN A 89 -0.96 -1.91 -0.55
CA ASN A 89 -1.57 -2.51 0.64
C ASN A 89 -1.99 -3.96 0.44
N ARG A 90 -2.21 -4.43 -0.80
CA ARG A 90 -2.66 -5.80 -1.15
C ARG A 90 -3.95 -6.21 -0.42
N GLY A 91 -4.33 -7.49 -0.49
CA GLY A 91 -5.40 -8.10 0.33
C GLY A 91 -6.74 -7.37 0.20
N THR A 92 -7.32 -6.96 1.34
CA THR A 92 -8.62 -6.26 1.37
C THR A 92 -8.65 -4.99 0.51
N PHE A 93 -7.52 -4.27 0.38
CA PHE A 93 -7.48 -3.08 -0.45
C PHE A 93 -7.60 -3.40 -1.95
N ILE A 94 -7.15 -4.57 -2.40
CA ILE A 94 -7.38 -5.03 -3.78
C ILE A 94 -8.88 -5.25 -4.00
N LYS A 95 -9.57 -5.87 -3.04
CA LYS A 95 -11.03 -6.09 -3.12
C LYS A 95 -11.80 -4.76 -3.16
N VAL A 96 -11.38 -3.77 -2.37
CA VAL A 96 -11.95 -2.42 -2.43
C VAL A 96 -11.74 -1.81 -3.82
N GLY A 97 -10.51 -1.87 -4.35
CA GLY A 97 -10.22 -1.37 -5.69
C GLY A 97 -11.04 -2.07 -6.77
N GLN A 98 -11.20 -3.39 -6.69
CA GLN A 98 -12.06 -4.15 -7.58
C GLN A 98 -13.53 -3.72 -7.49
N HIS A 99 -14.05 -3.53 -6.28
CA HIS A 99 -15.41 -3.07 -6.09
C HIS A 99 -15.62 -1.69 -6.72
N LEU A 100 -14.72 -0.74 -6.47
CA LEU A 100 -14.76 0.59 -7.08
C LEU A 100 -14.64 0.55 -8.61
N GLY A 101 -13.79 -0.33 -9.14
CA GLY A 101 -13.62 -0.55 -10.59
C GLY A 101 -14.87 -1.11 -11.30
N ALA A 102 -15.88 -1.55 -10.56
CA ALA A 102 -17.15 -2.06 -11.10
C ALA A 102 -18.30 -1.02 -11.04
N LEU A 103 -18.06 0.18 -10.51
CA LEU A 103 -19.09 1.21 -10.28
C LEU A 103 -19.24 2.20 -11.45
N ASP A 104 -19.33 1.70 -12.69
CA ASP A 104 -19.31 2.49 -13.94
C ASP A 104 -20.32 3.65 -14.01
N TYR A 105 -21.47 3.53 -13.34
CA TYR A 105 -22.53 4.55 -13.34
C TYR A 105 -22.49 5.50 -12.14
N LEU A 106 -21.64 5.23 -11.13
CA LEU A 106 -21.58 6.00 -9.89
C LEU A 106 -20.30 6.83 -9.79
N LEU A 107 -19.18 6.30 -10.30
CA LEU A 107 -17.88 6.95 -10.23
C LEU A 107 -17.48 7.54 -11.59
N PRO A 108 -16.60 8.56 -11.59
CA PRO A 108 -15.99 9.07 -12.81
C PRO A 108 -15.31 7.94 -13.60
N LEU A 109 -15.39 8.00 -14.92
CA LEU A 109 -14.83 6.99 -15.83
C LEU A 109 -13.35 6.74 -15.56
N GLU A 110 -12.60 7.80 -15.21
CA GLU A 110 -11.17 7.69 -14.90
C GLU A 110 -10.90 6.80 -13.69
N TYR A 111 -11.79 6.81 -12.69
CA TYR A 111 -11.69 5.94 -11.53
C TYR A 111 -12.01 4.49 -11.88
N THR A 112 -13.14 4.26 -12.56
CA THR A 112 -13.58 2.88 -12.84
C THR A 112 -12.65 2.21 -13.83
N HIS A 113 -12.24 2.91 -14.90
CA HIS A 113 -11.30 2.39 -15.89
C HIS A 113 -9.93 2.06 -15.29
N THR A 114 -9.38 2.96 -14.45
CA THR A 114 -8.07 2.74 -13.82
C THR A 114 -8.11 1.58 -12.83
N LEU A 115 -9.13 1.52 -11.97
CA LEU A 115 -9.24 0.49 -10.93
C LEU A 115 -9.69 -0.87 -11.48
N ARG A 116 -10.36 -0.92 -12.65
CA ARG A 116 -10.76 -2.15 -13.31
C ARG A 116 -9.58 -3.08 -13.61
N VAL A 117 -8.37 -2.53 -13.81
CA VAL A 117 -7.13 -3.32 -13.99
C VAL A 117 -6.89 -4.27 -12.81
N LEU A 118 -7.32 -3.93 -11.60
CA LEU A 118 -7.16 -4.78 -10.41
C LEU A 118 -7.98 -6.08 -10.46
N HIS A 119 -8.92 -6.22 -11.40
CA HIS A 119 -9.64 -7.48 -11.62
C HIS A 119 -8.80 -8.52 -12.34
N SER A 120 -7.91 -8.08 -13.24
CA SER A 120 -7.10 -8.98 -14.08
C SER A 120 -5.62 -8.97 -13.74
N GLN A 121 -5.10 -7.87 -13.20
CA GLN A 121 -3.66 -7.64 -12.97
C GLN A 121 -3.40 -7.17 -11.53
N ALA A 122 -3.97 -7.86 -10.55
CA ALA A 122 -3.61 -7.65 -9.15
C ALA A 122 -2.19 -8.18 -8.85
N PRO A 123 -1.48 -7.64 -7.83
CA PRO A 123 -0.20 -8.18 -7.40
C PRO A 123 -0.30 -9.68 -7.08
N GLN A 124 0.60 -10.48 -7.65
CA GLN A 124 0.65 -11.92 -7.44
C GLN A 124 1.61 -12.30 -6.33
N SER A 125 1.23 -13.31 -5.55
CA SER A 125 2.13 -13.93 -4.58
C SER A 125 3.18 -14.77 -5.30
N THR A 126 4.39 -14.81 -4.73
CA THR A 126 5.45 -15.68 -5.21
C THR A 126 5.15 -17.14 -4.84
N LEU A 127 5.71 -18.09 -5.60
CA LEU A 127 5.58 -19.52 -5.30
C LEU A 127 6.03 -19.84 -3.86
N ARG A 128 7.11 -19.19 -3.39
CA ARG A 128 7.63 -19.38 -2.03
C ARG A 128 6.64 -18.93 -0.95
N GLU A 129 5.99 -17.78 -1.13
CA GLU A 129 4.95 -17.31 -0.21
C GLU A 129 3.75 -18.26 -0.19
N MET A 130 3.36 -18.78 -1.37
CA MET A 130 2.29 -19.77 -1.48
C MET A 130 2.64 -21.08 -0.76
N GLU A 131 3.83 -21.63 -0.99
CA GLU A 131 4.32 -22.83 -0.31
C GLU A 131 4.38 -22.65 1.21
N GLN A 132 4.80 -21.48 1.68
CA GLN A 132 4.82 -21.14 3.09
C GLN A 132 3.40 -21.18 3.68
N VAL A 133 2.45 -20.47 3.08
CA VAL A 133 1.05 -20.43 3.55
C VAL A 133 0.44 -21.84 3.54
N ILE A 134 0.67 -22.62 2.48
CA ILE A 134 0.18 -24.01 2.39
C ILE A 134 0.74 -24.86 3.54
N ARG A 135 2.04 -24.73 3.84
CA ARG A 135 2.68 -25.47 4.93
C ARG A 135 2.16 -25.05 6.31
N GLU A 136 1.91 -23.76 6.50
CA GLU A 136 1.37 -23.20 7.74
C GLU A 136 -0.08 -23.65 7.98
N ASP A 137 -0.91 -23.63 6.94
CA ASP A 137 -2.34 -23.95 7.04
C ASP A 137 -2.64 -25.45 7.07
N LEU A 138 -1.90 -26.27 6.31
CA LEU A 138 -2.17 -27.70 6.18
C LEU A 138 -1.30 -28.58 7.08
N GLY A 139 -0.15 -28.06 7.55
CA GLY A 139 0.81 -28.80 8.37
C GLY A 139 1.51 -29.93 7.61
N LYS A 140 2.79 -29.71 7.24
CA LYS A 140 3.74 -30.68 6.65
C LYS A 140 3.14 -31.72 5.69
N GLU A 141 3.09 -31.37 4.40
CA GLU A 141 3.77 -32.10 3.32
C GLU A 141 4.40 -31.10 2.35
#